data_AF-A0A348XF76-F1
#
_entry.id   AF-A0A348XF76-F1
#
_cell.length_a   1.000
_cell.length_b   1.000
_cell.length_c   1.000
_cell.angle_alpha   90.00
_cell.angle_beta   90.00
_cell.angle_gamma   90.00
#
_symmetry.space_group_name_H-M   'P 1'
#
loop_
_entity.id
_entity.type
_entity.pdbx_description
1 polymer ?
#
loop_
_entity_poly.entity_id
_entity_poly.type
_entity_poly.pdbx_seq_one_letter_code
_entity_poly.pdbx_strand_id
1 'polypeptide(L)'
;MKSDDLTLLDEAVRLAREFLSTDTPVCRRLEPAALRDALQLELPAQPQPTSAVIDAMARYLQHSVRTHSPLFINQLFGGSDPAGIAGEILAAATNASMYTYEVAPAGTLIEQVLIERMLASAGLTGGGG
;
A
#
# COMPACT_ATOMS: atom_id res chain seq x y z
N MET A 1 -0.87 1.45 21.36
CA MET A 1 -0.13 0.35 20.70
C MET A 1 0.90 -0.18 21.68
N LYS A 2 1.03 -1.51 21.76
CA LYS A 2 2.08 -2.15 22.56
C LYS A 2 3.43 -2.05 21.83
N SER A 3 4.53 -2.27 22.54
CA SER A 3 5.88 -2.24 21.95
C SER A 3 6.01 -3.17 20.74
N ASP A 4 5.41 -4.36 20.81
CA ASP A 4 5.45 -5.35 19.73
C ASP A 4 4.70 -4.91 18.46
N ASP A 5 3.64 -4.10 18.62
CA ASP A 5 2.85 -3.57 17.49
C ASP A 5 3.65 -2.51 16.72
N LEU A 6 4.44 -1.70 17.42
CA LEU A 6 5.32 -0.70 16.81
C LEU A 6 6.45 -1.37 16.02
N THR A 7 7.05 -2.41 16.60
CA THR A 7 8.06 -3.24 15.90
C THR A 7 7.51 -3.82 14.60
N LEU A 8 6.26 -4.27 14.58
CA LEU A 8 5.65 -4.81 13.37
C LEU A 8 5.52 -3.75 12.26
N LEU A 9 5.13 -2.52 12.61
CA LEU A 9 5.03 -1.42 11.64
C LEU A 9 6.41 -1.01 11.12
N ASP A 10 7.41 -0.93 11.99
CA ASP A 10 8.79 -0.61 11.60
C ASP A 10 9.35 -1.64 10.61
N GLU A 11 9.08 -2.93 10.86
CA GLU A 11 9.48 -4.01 9.94
C GLU A 11 8.71 -3.97 8.62
N ALA A 12 7.41 -3.63 8.64
CA ALA A 12 6.64 -3.45 7.41
C ALA A 12 7.22 -2.31 6.54
N VAL A 13 7.58 -1.18 7.15
CA VAL A 13 8.23 -0.06 6.45
C VAL A 13 9.61 -0.47 5.93
N ARG A 14 10.41 -1.19 6.72
CA ARG A 14 11.71 -1.70 6.30
C ARG A 14 11.58 -2.61 5.07
N LEU A 15 10.66 -3.57 5.11
CA LEU A 15 10.39 -4.50 4.02
C LEU A 15 9.87 -3.78 2.76
N ALA A 16 8.99 -2.80 2.92
CA ALA A 16 8.50 -2.00 1.80
C ALA A 16 9.63 -1.21 1.12
N ARG A 17 10.53 -0.60 1.90
CA ARG A 17 11.71 0.10 1.36
C ARG A 17 12.62 -0.86 0.58
N GLU A 18 12.89 -2.03 1.13
CA GLU A 18 13.69 -3.06 0.48
C GLU A 18 13.05 -3.52 -0.84
N PHE A 19 11.74 -3.76 -0.83
CA PHE A 19 10.96 -4.11 -2.02
C PHE A 19 10.98 -3.01 -3.09
N LEU A 20 10.98 -1.73 -2.72
CA LEU A 20 11.01 -0.65 -3.69
C LEU A 20 12.42 -0.35 -4.22
N SER A 21 13.48 -0.75 -3.51
CA SER A 21 14.87 -0.44 -3.89
C SER A 21 15.63 -1.56 -4.59
N THR A 22 15.10 -2.79 -4.60
CA THR A 22 15.82 -3.95 -5.16
C THR A 22 15.49 -4.18 -6.64
N ASP A 23 16.54 -4.29 -7.45
CA ASP A 23 16.45 -4.62 -8.87
C ASP A 23 16.37 -6.15 -9.04
N THR A 24 15.17 -6.64 -9.30
CA THR A 24 14.86 -8.07 -9.46
C THR A 24 13.80 -8.23 -10.56
N PRO A 25 13.58 -9.45 -11.09
CA PRO A 25 12.57 -9.66 -12.12
C PRO A 25 11.18 -9.13 -11.73
N VAL A 26 10.46 -8.54 -12.69
CA VAL A 26 9.13 -7.93 -12.51
C VAL A 26 8.15 -8.87 -11.81
N CYS A 27 8.21 -10.16 -12.13
CA CYS A 27 7.42 -11.20 -11.49
C CYS A 27 8.18 -12.53 -11.59
N ARG A 28 8.12 -13.32 -10.52
CA ARG A 28 8.53 -14.74 -10.53
C ARG A 28 7.28 -15.57 -10.75
N ARG A 29 7.04 -15.99 -11.99
CA ARG A 29 5.85 -16.77 -12.32
C ARG A 29 5.90 -18.14 -11.64
N LEU A 30 4.89 -18.41 -10.83
CA LEU A 30 4.58 -19.73 -10.27
C LEU A 30 3.16 -20.10 -10.68
N GLU A 31 2.92 -21.39 -10.90
CA GLU A 31 1.56 -21.90 -11.06
C GLU A 31 0.81 -21.79 -9.72
N PRO A 32 -0.54 -21.62 -9.73
CA PRO A 32 -1.30 -21.29 -8.51
C PRO A 32 -1.07 -22.25 -7.32
N ALA A 33 -0.92 -23.55 -7.57
CA ALA A 33 -0.63 -24.53 -6.53
C ALA A 33 0.74 -24.29 -5.89
N ALA A 34 1.78 -24.10 -6.70
CA ALA A 34 3.13 -23.81 -6.22
C ALA A 34 3.20 -22.45 -5.51
N LEU A 35 2.43 -21.45 -5.94
CA LEU A 35 2.35 -20.16 -5.27
C LEU A 35 1.66 -20.29 -3.90
N ARG A 36 0.60 -21.09 -3.79
CA ARG A 36 -0.08 -21.36 -2.52
C ARG A 36 0.87 -21.98 -1.50
N ASP A 37 1.65 -22.96 -1.93
CA ASP A 37 2.65 -23.63 -1.09
C ASP A 37 3.77 -22.65 -0.68
N ALA A 38 4.25 -21.84 -1.63
CA ALA A 38 5.30 -20.85 -1.38
C ALA A 38 4.86 -19.75 -0.39
N LEU A 39 3.59 -19.34 -0.43
CA LEU A 39 3.03 -18.32 0.47
C LEU A 39 2.66 -18.88 1.85
N GLN A 40 2.49 -20.20 1.99
CA GLN A 40 2.08 -20.86 3.23
C GLN A 40 0.75 -20.29 3.78
N LEU A 41 -0.29 -20.24 2.93
CA LEU A 41 -1.58 -19.58 3.21
C LEU A 41 -2.52 -20.37 4.15
N GLU A 42 -2.00 -20.84 5.28
CA GLU A 42 -2.81 -21.47 6.33
C GLU A 42 -3.12 -20.48 7.44
N LEU A 43 -4.37 -20.45 7.88
CA LEU A 43 -4.79 -19.65 9.03
C LEU A 43 -4.69 -20.52 10.30
N PRO A 44 -3.68 -20.31 11.16
CA PRO A 44 -3.53 -21.12 12.36
C PRO A 44 -4.64 -20.82 13.37
N ALA A 45 -5.08 -21.86 14.08
CA ALA A 45 -6.12 -21.72 15.11
C ALA A 45 -5.63 -20.95 16.37
N GLN A 46 -4.31 -20.81 16.53
CA GLN A 46 -3.69 -20.12 17.67
C GLN A 46 -2.90 -18.90 17.20
N PRO A 47 -2.81 -17.85 18.04
CA PRO A 47 -1.99 -16.67 17.76
C PRO A 47 -0.55 -17.05 17.42
N GLN A 48 0.04 -16.31 16.51
CA GLN A 48 1.43 -16.49 16.09
C GLN A 48 2.31 -15.37 16.67
N PRO A 49 3.61 -15.62 16.88
CA PRO A 49 4.53 -14.57 17.26
C PRO A 49 4.69 -13.53 16.14
N THR A 50 5.04 -12.30 16.50
CA THR A 50 5.26 -11.20 15.54
C THR A 50 6.24 -11.56 14.43
N SER A 51 7.29 -12.34 14.72
CA SER A 51 8.25 -12.82 13.73
C SER A 51 7.60 -13.63 12.59
N ALA A 52 6.62 -14.47 12.90
CA ALA A 52 5.92 -15.26 11.89
C ALA A 52 5.07 -14.37 10.96
N VAL A 53 4.55 -13.26 11.47
CA VAL A 53 3.83 -12.26 10.65
C VAL A 53 4.80 -11.53 9.74
N ILE A 54 5.99 -11.17 10.24
CA ILE A 54 7.05 -10.54 9.45
C ILE A 54 7.51 -11.47 8.32
N ASP A 55 7.71 -12.75 8.60
CA ASP A 55 8.05 -13.76 7.59
C ASP A 55 6.95 -13.88 6.52
N ALA A 56 5.69 -13.83 6.92
CA ALA A 56 4.56 -13.85 5.98
C ALA A 56 4.54 -12.58 5.09
N MET A 57 4.81 -11.40 5.63
CA MET A 57 4.94 -10.16 4.84
C MET A 57 6.09 -10.25 3.83
N ALA A 58 7.24 -10.79 4.24
CA ALA A 58 8.40 -10.96 3.37
C ALA A 58 8.08 -11.93 2.21
N ARG A 59 7.45 -13.09 2.51
CA ARG A 59 7.00 -14.04 1.48
C ARG A 59 5.99 -13.42 0.51
N TYR A 60 5.03 -12.65 1.03
CA TYR A 60 4.06 -11.93 0.20
C TYR A 60 4.77 -11.00 -0.79
N LEU A 61 5.71 -10.17 -0.33
CA LEU A 61 6.45 -9.24 -1.19
C LEU A 61 7.36 -9.99 -2.19
N GLN A 62 8.00 -11.09 -1.78
CA GLN A 62 8.85 -11.91 -2.65
C GLN A 62 8.11 -12.45 -3.88
N HIS A 63 6.82 -12.77 -3.72
CA HIS A 63 5.98 -13.31 -4.77
C HIS A 63 5.03 -12.28 -5.41
N SER A 64 5.11 -11.01 -4.98
CA SER A 64 4.32 -9.92 -5.54
C SER A 64 4.89 -9.42 -6.86
N VAL A 65 4.00 -8.97 -7.75
CA VAL A 65 4.39 -8.30 -9.00
C VAL A 65 4.96 -6.92 -8.66
N ARG A 66 6.12 -6.60 -9.23
CA ARG A 66 6.81 -5.33 -9.04
C ARG A 66 6.31 -4.30 -10.04
N THR A 67 5.14 -3.73 -9.75
CA THR A 67 4.50 -2.70 -10.59
C THR A 67 5.34 -1.42 -10.71
N HIS A 68 6.25 -1.18 -9.76
CA HIS A 68 7.19 -0.07 -9.77
C HIS A 68 8.36 -0.26 -10.75
N SER A 69 8.57 -1.47 -11.26
CA SER A 69 9.64 -1.75 -12.23
C SER A 69 9.38 -0.99 -13.54
N PRO A 70 10.40 -0.36 -14.15
CA PRO A 70 10.26 0.26 -15.47
C PRO A 70 9.93 -0.75 -16.58
N LEU A 71 10.10 -2.05 -16.31
CA LEU A 71 9.77 -3.14 -17.23
C LEU A 71 8.33 -3.65 -17.06
N PHE A 72 7.56 -3.11 -16.10
CA PHE A 72 6.15 -3.45 -15.93
C PHE A 72 5.29 -2.63 -16.91
N ILE A 73 4.93 -3.25 -18.05
CA ILE A 73 4.16 -2.62 -19.14
C ILE A 73 2.79 -3.29 -19.36
N ASN A 74 2.29 -4.00 -18.35
CA ASN A 74 1.10 -4.85 -18.50
C ASN A 74 -0.22 -4.08 -18.33
N GLN A 75 -0.21 -2.91 -17.69
CA GLN A 75 -1.40 -2.19 -17.26
C GLN A 75 -1.30 -0.70 -17.60
N LEU A 76 -2.43 0.00 -17.50
CA LEU A 76 -2.51 1.47 -17.63
C LEU A 76 -1.99 2.23 -16.39
N PHE A 77 -1.36 1.52 -15.46
CA PHE A 77 -0.68 2.06 -14.28
C PHE A 77 0.65 1.34 -14.08
N GLY A 78 1.58 1.99 -13.39
CA GLY A 78 2.90 1.47 -13.08
C GLY A 78 3.78 2.53 -12.44
N GLY A 79 4.98 2.15 -12.03
CA GLY A 79 5.86 3.02 -11.25
C GLY A 79 5.47 3.08 -9.77
N SER A 80 6.23 3.87 -9.02
CA SER A 80 5.97 4.15 -7.61
C SER A 80 6.24 5.63 -7.35
N ASP A 81 5.25 6.34 -6.81
CA ASP A 81 5.43 7.70 -6.31
C ASP A 81 5.64 7.68 -4.78
N PRO A 82 6.82 8.09 -4.27
CA PRO A 82 7.08 8.08 -2.83
C PRO A 82 6.10 8.94 -2.03
N ALA A 83 5.63 10.06 -2.59
CA ALA A 83 4.65 10.91 -1.91
C ALA A 83 3.29 10.20 -1.79
N GLY A 84 2.82 9.56 -2.86
CA GLY A 84 1.61 8.74 -2.84
C GLY A 84 1.67 7.60 -1.83
N ILE A 85 2.79 6.86 -1.78
CA ILE A 85 2.97 5.78 -0.78
C ILE A 85 2.93 6.31 0.66
N ALA A 86 3.60 7.43 0.93
CA ALA A 86 3.54 8.07 2.24
C ALA A 86 2.12 8.52 2.59
N GLY A 87 1.37 9.05 1.62
CA GLY A 87 -0.04 9.39 1.77
C GLY A 87 -0.90 8.19 2.15
N GLU A 88 -0.73 7.05 1.48
CA GLU A 88 -1.45 5.80 1.77
C GLU A 88 -1.16 5.29 3.20
N ILE A 89 0.10 5.36 3.65
CA ILE A 89 0.47 4.98 5.02
C ILE A 89 -0.26 5.86 6.05
N LEU A 90 -0.29 7.18 5.83
CA LEU A 90 -0.96 8.12 6.72
C LEU A 90 -2.50 7.97 6.67
N ALA A 91 -3.06 7.71 5.50
CA ALA A 91 -4.48 7.43 5.33
C ALA A 91 -4.89 6.18 6.13
N ALA A 92 -4.12 5.09 6.02
CA ALA A 92 -4.34 3.88 6.81
C ALA A 92 -4.19 4.13 8.32
N ALA A 93 -3.18 4.92 8.73
CA ALA A 93 -2.93 5.22 10.14
C ALA A 93 -4.05 6.07 10.78
N THR A 94 -4.65 6.99 10.02
CA THR A 94 -5.78 7.80 10.50
C THR A 94 -7.10 7.05 10.47
N ASN A 95 -7.23 6.05 9.58
CA ASN A 95 -8.44 5.24 9.39
C ASN A 95 -9.71 6.11 9.34
N ALA A 96 -9.59 7.30 8.75
CA ALA A 96 -10.68 8.25 8.64
C ALA A 96 -11.64 7.81 7.53
N SER A 97 -12.93 8.08 7.71
CA SER A 97 -13.95 7.85 6.68
C SER A 97 -14.49 9.18 6.19
N MET A 98 -14.51 9.37 4.86
CA MET A 98 -14.80 10.66 4.21
C MET A 98 -16.30 11.01 4.12
N TYR A 99 -17.12 10.60 5.09
CA TYR A 99 -18.58 10.77 4.99
C TYR A 99 -19.11 12.07 5.61
N THR A 100 -18.44 12.63 6.63
CA THR A 100 -18.75 13.95 7.19
C THR A 100 -17.49 14.72 7.56
N TYR A 101 -17.60 16.04 7.57
CA TYR A 101 -16.54 16.93 8.03
C TYR A 101 -16.09 16.64 9.46
N GLU A 102 -17.02 16.24 10.35
CA GLU A 102 -16.71 15.98 11.76
C GLU A 102 -15.69 14.85 11.95
N VAL A 103 -15.75 13.81 11.10
CA VAL A 103 -14.88 12.63 11.24
C VAL A 103 -13.63 12.68 10.38
N ALA A 104 -13.59 13.56 9.37
CA ALA A 104 -12.46 13.71 8.46
C ALA A 104 -12.20 15.18 8.07
N PRO A 105 -12.04 16.12 9.02
CA PRO A 105 -12.03 17.55 8.71
C PRO A 105 -10.83 17.95 7.83
N ALA A 106 -9.63 17.45 8.14
CA ALA A 106 -8.44 17.70 7.35
C ALA A 106 -8.52 17.06 5.96
N GLY A 107 -8.98 15.80 5.88
CA GLY A 107 -9.18 15.08 4.62
C GLY A 107 -10.18 15.80 3.71
N THR A 108 -11.29 16.27 4.27
CA THR A 108 -12.33 17.01 3.54
C THR A 108 -11.77 18.28 2.89
N LEU A 109 -10.97 19.06 3.62
CA LEU A 109 -10.36 20.27 3.06
C LEU A 109 -9.31 19.96 1.98
N ILE A 110 -8.51 18.90 2.17
CA ILE A 110 -7.56 18.45 1.15
C ILE A 110 -8.29 18.03 -0.13
N GLU A 111 -9.37 17.26 0.00
CA GLU A 111 -10.18 16.83 -1.13
C GLU A 111 -10.79 18.01 -1.90
N GLN A 112 -11.35 19.00 -1.19
CA GLN A 112 -11.89 20.22 -1.82
C GLN A 112 -10.84 20.94 -2.67
N VAL A 113 -9.63 21.13 -2.14
CA VAL A 113 -8.52 21.77 -2.88
C VAL A 113 -8.12 20.94 -4.11
N LEU A 114 -8.11 19.61 -4.00
CA LEU A 114 -7.79 18.72 -5.12
C LEU A 114 -8.87 18.78 -6.21
N ILE A 115 -10.15 18.78 -5.84
CA ILE A 115 -11.27 18.91 -6.78
C ILE A 115 -11.19 20.25 -7.50
N GLU A 116 -10.99 21.35 -6.79
CA GLU A 116 -10.81 22.68 -7.39
C GLU A 116 -9.67 22.68 -8.41
N ARG A 117 -8.54 22.06 -8.08
CA ARG A 117 -7.38 21.94 -8.98
C ARG A 117 -7.69 21.09 -10.22
N MET A 118 -8.45 20.01 -10.07
CA MET A 118 -8.87 19.15 -11.19
C MET A 118 -9.86 19.88 -12.10
N LEU A 119 -10.87 20.56 -11.52
CA LEU A 119 -11.84 21.37 -12.26
C LEU A 119 -11.14 22.47 -13.06
N ALA A 120 -10.21 23.19 -12.43
CA ALA A 120 -9.41 24.22 -13.10
C ALA A 120 -8.59 23.63 -14.27
N SER A 121 -8.06 22.41 -14.12
CA SER A 121 -7.30 21.73 -15.18
C SER A 121 -8.19 21.34 -16.37
N ALA A 122 -9.46 21.06 -16.11
CA ALA A 122 -10.47 20.80 -17.12
C ALA A 122 -11.11 22.08 -17.71
N GLY A 123 -10.73 23.26 -17.22
CA GLY A 123 -11.30 24.55 -17.65
C GLY A 123 -12.68 24.85 -17.05
N LEU A 124 -13.07 24.16 -15.97
CA LEU A 124 -14.35 24.35 -15.29
C LEU A 124 -14.22 25.32 -14.11
N THR A 125 -15.23 26.16 -13.88
CA THR A 125 -15.32 27.07 -12.74
C THR A 125 -16.59 26.82 -11.92
N GLY A 126 -16.48 26.90 -10.59
CA GLY A 126 -17.64 26.79 -9.68
C GLY A 126 -18.29 25.40 -9.58
N GLY A 127 -17.57 24.33 -9.92
CA GLY A 127 -18.01 22.95 -9.71
C GLY A 127 -17.79 22.47 -8.27
N GLY A 128 -18.30 21.27 -7.96
CA GLY A 128 -18.13 20.60 -6.67
C GLY A 128 -17.96 19.09 -6.83
N GLY A 129 -17.66 18.41 -5.73
CA GLY A 129 -17.62 16.95 -5.62
C GLY A 129 -18.87 16.37 -4.98
#